data_AF-A0A0D2ZUT2-F1
#
_entry.id   AF-A0A0D2ZUT2-F1
#
_cell.length_a   1.000
_cell.length_b   1.000
_cell.length_c   1.000
_cell.angle_alpha   90.00
_cell.angle_beta   90.00
_cell.angle_gamma   90.00
#
_symmetry.space_group_name_H-M   'P 1'
#
loop_
_entity.id
_entity.type
_entity.pdbx_description
1 polymer ?
#
loop_
_entity_poly.entity_id
_entity_poly.type
_entity_poly.pdbx_seq_one_letter_code
_entity_poly.pdbx_strand_id
1 'polypeptide(L)'
;MNFVTSPLIAEALALRSALTAALNLDVTRIKMFSDNSTLIRAINNDVQIKEIFGIVKDIQQIASASVDISFSFFSRNLNMEADELAKRTLSDSLVSSPFLG
;
A
#
# COMPACT_ATOMS: atom_id res chain seq x y z
N MET A 1 9.42 6.90 -15.72
CA MET A 1 9.17 6.51 -14.32
C MET A 1 8.12 7.45 -13.77
N ASN A 2 6.97 6.94 -13.34
CA ASN A 2 5.97 7.78 -12.65
C ASN A 2 6.46 7.94 -11.21
N PHE A 3 7.14 9.04 -10.92
CA PHE A 3 7.50 9.38 -9.55
C PHE A 3 6.21 9.53 -8.74
N VAL A 4 6.07 8.71 -7.71
CA VAL A 4 4.98 8.84 -6.77
C VAL A 4 5.36 9.95 -5.79
N THR A 5 4.82 11.14 -5.99
CA THR A 5 5.19 12.35 -5.21
C THR A 5 4.58 12.39 -3.82
N SER A 6 3.70 11.43 -3.49
CA SER A 6 2.96 11.39 -2.24
C SER A 6 3.19 10.07 -1.52
N PRO A 7 3.69 10.09 -0.27
CA PRO A 7 3.83 8.89 0.55
C PRO A 7 2.51 8.09 0.63
N LEU A 8 1.38 8.78 0.69
CA LEU A 8 0.06 8.16 0.74
C LEU A 8 -0.27 7.37 -0.54
N ILE A 9 0.06 7.92 -1.73
CA ILE A 9 -0.09 7.19 -2.99
C ILE A 9 0.85 5.97 -3.01
N ALA A 10 2.09 6.14 -2.56
CA ALA A 10 3.09 5.06 -2.57
C ALA A 10 2.63 3.87 -1.70
N GLU A 11 2.16 4.16 -0.49
CA GLU A 11 1.60 3.14 0.40
C GLU A 11 0.34 2.48 -0.18
N ALA A 12 -0.56 3.27 -0.77
CA ALA A 12 -1.78 2.73 -1.39
C ALA A 12 -1.43 1.76 -2.54
N LEU A 13 -0.46 2.12 -3.38
CA LEU A 13 0.02 1.26 -4.47
C LEU A 13 0.70 0.00 -3.94
N ALA A 14 1.53 0.13 -2.89
CA ALA A 14 2.19 -1.02 -2.26
C ALA A 14 1.17 -2.02 -1.71
N LEU A 15 0.15 -1.52 -1.00
CA LEU A 15 -0.93 -2.35 -0.44
C LEU A 15 -1.74 -3.04 -1.55
N ARG A 16 -2.08 -2.32 -2.63
CA ARG A 16 -2.74 -2.91 -3.80
C ARG A 16 -1.91 -4.04 -4.42
N SER A 17 -0.61 -3.80 -4.64
CA SER A 17 0.30 -4.80 -5.21
C SER A 17 0.45 -6.03 -4.32
N ALA A 18 0.58 -5.83 -3.01
CA ALA A 18 0.68 -6.93 -2.05
C ALA A 18 -0.60 -7.78 -2.02
N LEU A 19 -1.78 -7.14 -2.08
CA LEU A 19 -3.05 -7.84 -2.17
C LEU A 19 -3.17 -8.66 -3.47
N THR A 20 -2.82 -8.09 -4.62
CA THR A 20 -2.80 -8.82 -5.89
C THR A 20 -1.85 -10.02 -5.85
N ALA A 21 -0.65 -9.83 -5.29
CA ALA A 21 0.32 -10.92 -5.16
C ALA A 21 -0.19 -12.04 -4.26
N ALA A 22 -0.83 -11.72 -3.13
CA ALA A 22 -1.41 -12.71 -2.23
C ALA A 22 -2.51 -13.53 -2.92
N LEU A 23 -3.39 -12.90 -3.69
CA LEU A 23 -4.44 -13.60 -4.45
C LEU A 23 -3.88 -14.47 -5.58
N ASN A 24 -2.81 -14.02 -6.25
CA ASN A 24 -2.12 -14.84 -7.27
C ASN A 24 -1.43 -16.07 -6.69
N LEU A 25 -1.22 -16.11 -5.36
CA LEU A 25 -0.69 -17.25 -4.62
C LEU A 25 -1.82 -18.09 -3.98
N ASP A 26 -3.07 -17.88 -4.39
CA ASP A 26 -4.27 -18.55 -3.88
C ASP A 26 -4.45 -18.39 -2.35
N VAL A 27 -3.92 -17.31 -1.77
CA VAL A 27 -4.13 -16.99 -0.35
C VAL A 27 -5.55 -16.45 -0.17
N THR A 28 -6.41 -17.25 0.45
CA THR A 28 -7.85 -16.95 0.60
C THR A 28 -8.21 -16.21 1.89
N ARG A 29 -7.27 -16.11 2.85
CA ARG A 29 -7.46 -15.41 4.13
C ARG A 29 -6.33 -14.41 4.34
N ILE A 30 -6.63 -13.12 4.23
CA ILE A 30 -5.63 -12.05 4.17
C ILE A 30 -5.90 -11.03 5.27
N LYS A 31 -4.86 -10.70 6.05
CA LYS A 31 -4.87 -9.54 6.94
C LYS A 31 -3.80 -8.56 6.46
N MET A 32 -4.23 -7.40 5.99
CA MET A 32 -3.34 -6.34 5.51
C MET A 32 -3.18 -5.28 6.59
N PHE A 33 -1.94 -4.85 6.80
CA PHE A 33 -1.59 -3.83 7.79
C PHE A 33 -0.91 -2.65 7.11
N SER A 34 -1.22 -1.44 7.58
CA SER A 34 -0.49 -0.21 7.24
C SER A 34 -0.39 0.67 8.48
N ASP A 35 0.71 1.41 8.58
CA ASP A 35 0.95 2.41 9.61
C ASP A 35 0.39 3.80 9.23
N ASN A 36 -0.38 3.89 8.15
CA ASN A 36 -1.04 5.10 7.70
C ASN A 36 -2.54 4.99 7.93
N SER A 37 -2.98 5.61 9.03
CA SER A 37 -4.39 5.60 9.44
C SER A 37 -5.32 6.25 8.41
N THR A 38 -4.84 7.22 7.64
CA THR A 38 -5.62 7.85 6.56
C THR A 38 -5.92 6.86 5.44
N LEU A 39 -4.92 6.06 5.03
CA LEU A 39 -5.10 5.01 4.04
C LEU A 39 -6.09 3.94 4.53
N ILE A 40 -5.89 3.42 5.74
CA ILE A 40 -6.78 2.39 6.31
C ILE A 40 -8.22 2.89 6.41
N ARG A 41 -8.43 4.11 6.91
CA ARG A 41 -9.76 4.73 6.98
C ARG A 41 -10.37 4.91 5.58
N ALA A 42 -9.57 5.26 4.58
CA ALA A 42 -10.05 5.39 3.21
C ALA A 42 -10.49 4.04 2.62
N ILE A 43 -9.71 2.98 2.84
CA ILE A 43 -10.05 1.62 2.39
C ILE A 43 -11.34 1.11 3.05
N ASN A 44 -11.52 1.40 4.34
CA ASN A 44 -12.71 1.02 5.10
C ASN A 44 -13.96 1.89 4.82
N ASN A 45 -13.88 2.83 3.87
CA ASN A 45 -14.93 3.80 3.54
C ASN A 45 -15.29 4.81 4.66
N ASP A 46 -14.41 4.99 5.66
CA ASP A 46 -14.61 5.98 6.73
C ASP A 46 -14.32 7.41 6.26
N VAL A 47 -13.49 7.57 5.23
CA VAL A 47 -13.11 8.86 4.65
C VAL A 47 -12.88 8.73 3.16
N GLN A 48 -13.19 9.77 2.39
CA GLN A 48 -12.88 9.82 0.96
C GLN A 48 -11.70 10.76 0.72
N ILE A 49 -10.61 10.23 0.17
CA ILE A 49 -9.42 11.01 -0.19
C ILE A 49 -9.29 11.03 -1.71
N LYS A 50 -9.51 12.19 -2.33
CA LYS A 50 -9.55 12.34 -3.80
C LYS A 50 -8.28 11.83 -4.48
N GLU A 51 -7.12 12.08 -3.87
CA GLU A 51 -5.81 11.73 -4.40
C GLU A 51 -5.63 10.21 -4.60
N ILE A 52 -6.15 9.38 -3.69
CA ILE A 52 -6.03 7.92 -3.75
C ILE A 52 -7.34 7.22 -4.09
N PHE A 53 -8.39 7.96 -4.46
CA PHE A 53 -9.73 7.41 -4.64
C PHE A 53 -9.77 6.25 -5.63
N GLY A 54 -9.10 6.40 -6.78
CA GLY A 54 -9.01 5.33 -7.79
C GLY A 54 -8.30 4.09 -7.25
N ILE A 55 -7.19 4.27 -6.53
CA ILE A 55 -6.40 3.16 -5.98
C ILE A 55 -7.19 2.43 -4.88
N VAL A 56 -7.91 3.18 -4.03
CA VAL A 56 -8.79 2.60 -3.01
C VAL A 56 -9.89 1.78 -3.67
N LYS A 57 -10.48 2.24 -4.77
CA LYS A 57 -11.49 1.47 -5.52
C LYS A 57 -10.92 0.18 -6.10
N ASP A 58 -9.71 0.23 -6.66
CA ASP A 58 -9.02 -0.99 -7.12
C ASP A 58 -8.82 -1.98 -5.96
N ILE A 59 -8.31 -1.52 -4.81
CA ILE A 59 -8.09 -2.37 -3.63
C ILE A 59 -9.39 -3.04 -3.20
N GLN A 60 -10.49 -2.28 -3.09
CA GLN A 60 -11.80 -2.80 -2.70
C GLN A 60 -12.32 -3.84 -3.70
N GLN A 61 -12.16 -3.60 -5.00
CA GLN A 61 -12.57 -4.54 -6.04
C GLN A 61 -11.75 -5.83 -5.96
N ILE A 62 -10.43 -5.74 -5.85
CA ILE A 62 -9.55 -6.91 -5.72
C ILE A 62 -9.88 -7.69 -4.44
N ALA A 63 -10.11 -6.98 -3.33
CA ALA A 63 -10.46 -7.57 -2.04
C ALA A 63 -11.75 -8.41 -2.10
N SER A 64 -12.72 -8.04 -2.95
CA SER A 64 -13.96 -8.80 -3.12
C SER A 64 -13.78 -10.22 -3.67
N ALA A 65 -12.60 -10.53 -4.23
CA ALA A 65 -12.25 -11.89 -4.66
C ALA A 65 -11.75 -12.78 -3.50
N SER A 66 -11.43 -12.21 -2.33
CA SER A 66 -10.99 -12.96 -1.15
C SER A 66 -12.18 -13.45 -0.33
N VAL A 67 -12.04 -14.63 0.29
CA VAL A 67 -13.06 -15.20 1.20
C VAL A 67 -13.06 -14.50 2.55
N ASP A 68 -11.89 -14.07 3.02
CA ASP A 68 -11.70 -13.49 4.34
C ASP A 68 -10.59 -12.42 4.23
N ILE A 69 -10.96 -11.14 4.26
CA ILE A 69 -10.01 -10.04 4.17
C ILE A 69 -10.32 -8.91 5.15
N SER A 70 -9.28 -8.41 5.79
CA SER A 70 -9.37 -7.24 6.67
C SER A 70 -8.19 -6.29 6.48
N PHE A 71 -8.46 -4.99 6.61
CA PHE A 71 -7.46 -3.93 6.60
C PHE A 71 -7.41 -3.29 7.99
N SER A 72 -6.22 -3.16 8.56
CA SER A 72 -6.07 -2.63 9.91
C SER A 72 -4.85 -1.72 10.04
N PHE A 73 -5.02 -0.68 10.85
CA PHE A 73 -3.92 0.17 11.24
C PHE A 73 -3.02 -0.59 12.21
N PHE A 74 -1.71 -0.49 12.02
CA PHE A 74 -0.72 -1.07 12.91
C PHE A 74 0.33 -0.03 13.27
N SER A 75 0.58 0.16 14.57
CA SER A 75 1.53 1.18 15.04
C SER A 75 2.93 0.93 14.47
N ARG A 76 3.61 1.99 14.00
CA ARG A 76 4.96 1.94 13.40
C ARG A 76 5.97 1.13 14.19
N ASN A 77 5.91 1.22 15.53
CA ASN A 77 6.84 0.50 16.41
C ASN A 77 6.74 -1.03 16.30
N LEU A 78 5.67 -1.54 15.66
CA LEU A 78 5.46 -2.96 15.42
C LEU A 78 5.54 -3.32 13.92
N ASN A 79 5.78 -2.35 13.03
CA ASN A 79 5.86 -2.53 11.57
C ASN A 79 7.25 -2.21 11.00
N MET A 80 8.29 -2.48 11.80
CA MET A 80 9.68 -2.12 11.47
C MET A 80 10.15 -2.73 10.13
N GLU A 81 9.79 -3.98 9.83
CA GLU A 81 10.23 -4.65 8.60
C GLU A 81 9.67 -3.99 7.35
N ALA A 82 8.39 -3.60 7.37
CA ALA A 82 7.78 -2.90 6.23
C ALA A 82 8.33 -1.48 6.06
N ASP A 83 8.57 -0.76 7.16
CA ASP A 83 9.21 0.57 7.13
C ASP A 83 10.64 0.50 6.58
N GLU A 84 11.43 -0.51 6.99
CA GLU A 84 12.74 -0.75 6.41
C GLU A 84 12.69 -1.06 4.92
N LEU A 85 11.75 -1.92 4.48
CA LEU A 85 11.60 -2.27 3.08
C LEU A 85 11.21 -1.06 2.22
N ALA A 86 10.32 -0.21 2.72
CA ALA A 86 9.93 1.04 2.05
C ALA A 86 11.12 2.00 1.91
N LYS A 87 11.92 2.17 2.98
CA LYS A 87 13.13 3.00 2.97
C LYS A 87 14.17 2.52 1.95
N ARG A 88 14.42 1.20 1.88
CA ARG A 88 15.35 0.61 0.90
C ARG A 88 14.87 0.82 -0.54
N THR A 89 13.58 0.64 -0.78
CA THR A 89 12.99 0.85 -2.11
C THR A 89 13.08 2.32 -2.53
N LEU A 90 12.87 3.25 -1.59
CA LEU A 90 13.03 4.68 -1.85
C LEU A 90 14.49 5.03 -2.16
N SER A 91 15.46 4.51 -1.40
CA SER A 91 16.88 4.77 -1.68
C SER A 91 17.30 4.25 -3.05
N ASP A 92 16.85 3.06 -3.45
CA ASP A 92 17.20 2.48 -4.76
C ASP A 92 16.61 3.29 -5.93
N SER A 93 15.42 3.87 -5.72
CA SER A 93 14.80 4.76 -6.71
C SER A 93 15.55 6.08 -6.89
N LEU A 94 16.22 6.58 -5.84
CA LEU A 94 17.04 7.79 -5.89
C LEU A 94 18.43 7.51 -6.49
N VAL A 95 19.00 6.33 -6.23
CA VAL A 95 20.29 5.89 -6.81
C VAL A 95 20.18 5.63 -8.32
N SER A 96 18.99 5.29 -8.81
CA SER A 96 18.72 5.11 -10.24
C SER A 96 18.54 6.41 -11.04
N SER A 97 18.90 7.57 -10.49
CA SER A 97 19.03 8.81 -11.26
C SER A 97 20.49 8.97 -11.75
N PRO A 98 20.81 8.62 -13.01
CA PRO A 98 22.12 8.93 -13.54
C PRO A 98 22.17 10.43 -13.85
N PHE A 99 23.10 11.13 -13.19
CA PHE A 99 23.72 12.40 -13.60
C PHE A 99 22.81 13.54 -14.12
N LEU A 100 22.70 14.61 -13.33
CA LEU A 100 22.89 15.96 -13.88
C LEU A 100 23.98 16.67 -13.07
N GLY A 101 25.19 16.68 -13.63
CA GLY A 101 26.13 17.79 -13.45
C GLY A 101 25.84 18.88 -14.46
#